data_AF-A0A6I9LP43-F1
#
_entry.id   AF-A0A6I9LP43-F1
#
_cell.length_a   1.000
_cell.length_b   1.000
_cell.length_c   1.000
_cell.angle_alpha   90.00
_cell.angle_beta   90.00
_cell.angle_gamma   90.00
#
_symmetry.space_group_name_H-M   'P 1'
#
loop_
_entity.id
_entity.type
_entity.pdbx_description
1 polymer ?
#
loop_
_entity_poly.entity_id
_entity_poly.type
_entity_poly.pdbx_seq_one_letter_code
_entity_poly.pdbx_strand_id
1 'polypeptide(L)'
;MPTTQKTLLFLSGFVTSLGSVVVICSILGTQEWVTSTIVFTDAISNGTIVITYGLFRGMSAQDLNEGLQDLDKNFEVLGTLGNSSQKSLHLVAVIFLILSLGASVLSSVFTFYNSISNPYQTFLGPMGVYTWNGLSASFVFLTMLLFVGNTESNHLSEELSQKLYPDTVNKRTTHTYGYSFWLILLVILLNIVTVVIIIFYQKARYQQKQEQRKPLEYAPRDGILF
;
A
#
# COMPACT_ATOMS: atom_id res chain seq x y z
N MET A 1 25.70 12.45 23.06
CA MET A 1 24.80 12.96 22.00
C MET A 1 24.65 11.91 20.89
N PRO A 2 23.49 11.76 20.25
CA PRO A 2 23.40 10.99 19.00
C PRO A 2 24.32 11.65 17.95
N THR A 3 24.98 10.85 17.12
CA THR A 3 25.79 11.37 16.02
C THR A 3 24.87 12.02 14.98
N THR A 4 25.30 13.13 14.37
CA THR A 4 24.53 13.82 13.31
C THR A 4 24.12 12.87 12.18
N GLN A 5 24.99 11.93 11.83
CA GLN A 5 24.74 10.86 10.87
C GLN A 5 23.57 9.94 11.26
N LYS A 6 23.46 9.56 12.54
CA LYS A 6 22.35 8.74 13.04
C LYS A 6 21.02 9.48 12.88
N THR A 7 20.97 10.72 13.37
CA THR A 7 19.75 11.52 13.33
C THR A 7 19.30 11.74 11.89
N LEU A 8 20.20 12.04 10.96
CA LEU A 8 19.86 12.23 9.55
C LEU A 8 19.29 10.96 8.91
N LEU A 9 19.92 9.80 9.12
CA LEU A 9 19.46 8.53 8.55
C LEU A 9 18.10 8.11 9.11
N PHE A 10 17.88 8.21 10.43
CA PHE A 10 16.58 7.89 11.01
C PHE A 10 15.49 8.90 10.65
N LEU A 11 15.83 10.18 10.52
CA LEU A 11 14.89 11.18 10.03
C LEU A 11 14.51 10.92 8.56
N SER A 12 15.45 10.50 7.72
CA SER A 12 15.13 10.09 6.34
C SER A 12 14.21 8.87 6.31
N GLY A 13 14.46 7.86 7.16
CA GLY A 13 13.56 6.71 7.32
C GLY A 13 12.17 7.08 7.86
N PHE A 14 12.10 8.11 8.70
CA PHE A 14 10.83 8.68 9.16
C PHE A 14 10.06 9.33 8.02
N VAL A 15 10.71 10.14 7.20
CA VAL A 15 10.07 10.79 6.04
C VAL A 15 9.56 9.76 5.04
N THR A 16 10.33 8.71 4.76
CA THR A 16 9.91 7.66 3.80
C THR A 16 8.74 6.83 4.33
N SER A 17 8.74 6.48 5.62
CA SER A 17 7.62 5.76 6.26
C SER A 17 6.39 6.63 6.49
N LEU A 18 6.56 7.93 6.76
CA LEU A 18 5.44 8.87 6.77
C LEU A 18 4.86 9.03 5.36
N GLY A 19 5.72 9.07 4.34
CA GLY A 19 5.31 9.03 2.94
C GLY A 19 4.46 7.80 2.62
N SER A 20 4.85 6.61 3.11
CA SER A 20 4.05 5.40 2.89
C SER A 20 2.68 5.47 3.57
N VAL A 21 2.58 6.04 4.77
CA VAL A 21 1.29 6.32 5.45
C VAL A 21 0.41 7.22 4.59
N VAL A 22 0.95 8.35 4.09
CA VAL A 22 0.19 9.30 3.26
C VAL A 22 -0.30 8.65 1.97
N VAL A 23 0.55 7.85 1.32
CA VAL A 23 0.18 7.14 0.10
C VAL A 23 -0.90 6.09 0.39
N ILE A 24 -0.79 5.31 1.47
CA ILE A 24 -1.84 4.34 1.85
C ILE A 24 -3.18 5.03 2.16
N CYS A 25 -3.16 6.18 2.84
CA CYS A 25 -4.38 6.97 3.05
C CYS A 25 -4.99 7.46 1.72
N SER A 26 -4.15 7.87 0.77
CA SER A 26 -4.58 8.30 -0.56
C SER A 26 -5.20 7.13 -1.34
N ILE A 27 -4.57 5.95 -1.28
CA ILE A 27 -5.06 4.70 -1.84
C ILE A 27 -6.45 4.36 -1.29
N LEU A 28 -6.68 4.49 0.01
CA LEU A 28 -7.97 4.22 0.66
C LEU A 28 -9.06 5.25 0.30
N GLY A 29 -8.69 6.52 0.14
CA GLY A 29 -9.64 7.62 -0.08
C GLY A 29 -10.04 7.84 -1.54
N THR A 30 -9.24 7.36 -2.50
CA THR A 30 -9.45 7.60 -3.93
C THR A 30 -10.36 6.54 -4.57
N GLN A 31 -11.10 6.96 -5.60
CA GLN A 31 -12.11 6.14 -6.28
C GLN A 31 -11.62 5.55 -7.62
N GLU A 32 -10.34 5.74 -7.94
CA GLU A 32 -9.75 5.46 -9.26
C GLU A 32 -8.85 4.22 -9.21
N TRP A 33 -9.39 3.11 -8.69
CA TRP A 33 -8.63 1.85 -8.65
C TRP A 33 -8.77 1.08 -9.96
N VAL A 34 -10.00 0.95 -10.46
CA VAL A 34 -10.31 0.26 -11.71
C VAL A 34 -11.37 1.03 -12.46
N THR A 35 -11.16 1.15 -13.76
CA THR A 35 -12.16 1.56 -14.73
C THR A 35 -12.47 0.36 -15.61
N SER A 36 -13.70 -0.13 -15.53
CA SER A 36 -14.20 -1.25 -16.31
C SER A 36 -15.17 -0.74 -17.36
N THR A 37 -14.85 -1.00 -18.62
CA THR A 37 -15.71 -0.68 -19.76
C THR A 37 -16.46 -1.93 -20.18
N ILE A 38 -17.79 -1.89 -20.10
CA ILE A 38 -18.67 -3.02 -20.36
C ILE A 38 -19.54 -2.67 -21.55
N VAL A 39 -19.42 -3.45 -22.63
CA VAL A 39 -20.29 -3.34 -23.79
C VAL A 39 -21.53 -4.17 -23.54
N PHE A 40 -22.70 -3.52 -23.58
CA PHE A 40 -23.99 -4.16 -23.38
C PHE A 40 -24.86 -4.05 -24.62
N THR A 41 -25.74 -5.04 -24.77
CA THR A 41 -26.84 -5.00 -25.73
C THR A 41 -28.13 -5.08 -24.95
N ASP A 42 -28.97 -4.07 -25.10
CA ASP A 42 -30.36 -4.07 -24.64
C ASP A 42 -31.29 -4.42 -25.82
N ALA A 43 -32.56 -4.70 -25.54
CA ALA A 43 -33.57 -5.06 -26.54
C ALA A 43 -33.80 -3.96 -27.60
N ILE A 44 -33.39 -2.72 -27.32
CA ILE A 44 -33.68 -1.53 -28.13
C ILE A 44 -32.40 -0.86 -28.67
N SER A 45 -31.27 -0.91 -27.95
CA SER A 45 -30.02 -0.30 -28.42
C SER A 45 -28.76 -0.98 -27.85
N ASN A 46 -27.63 -0.71 -28.51
CA ASN A 46 -26.29 -1.07 -28.03
C ASN A 46 -25.64 0.13 -27.35
N GLY A 47 -24.96 -0.10 -26.23
CA GLY A 47 -24.27 0.94 -25.49
C GLY A 47 -23.05 0.43 -24.76
N THR A 48 -22.35 1.36 -24.12
CA THR A 48 -21.18 1.10 -23.28
C THR A 48 -21.42 1.65 -21.88
N ILE A 49 -21.18 0.83 -20.85
CA ILE A 49 -21.21 1.26 -19.44
C ILE A 49 -19.76 1.36 -18.98
N VAL A 50 -19.38 2.53 -18.50
CA VAL A 50 -18.08 2.75 -17.87
C VAL A 50 -18.28 2.79 -16.37
N ILE A 51 -17.76 1.79 -15.68
CA ILE A 51 -17.81 1.70 -14.22
C ILE A 51 -16.42 1.98 -13.66
N THR A 52 -16.28 3.09 -12.96
CA THR A 52 -15.06 3.46 -12.24
C THR A 52 -15.29 3.28 -10.76
N TYR A 53 -14.45 2.51 -10.07
CA TYR A 53 -14.63 2.27 -8.64
C TYR A 53 -13.32 2.19 -7.87
N GLY A 54 -13.40 2.61 -6.61
CA GLY A 54 -12.37 2.43 -5.59
C GLY A 54 -12.73 1.31 -4.61
N LEU A 55 -12.19 1.38 -3.39
CA LEU A 55 -12.48 0.37 -2.36
C LEU A 55 -13.90 0.46 -1.79
N PHE A 56 -14.42 1.66 -1.61
CA PHE A 56 -15.68 1.86 -0.91
C PHE A 56 -16.78 2.40 -1.82
N ARG A 57 -16.42 3.29 -2.75
CA ARG A 57 -17.37 3.98 -3.63
C ARG A 57 -16.96 3.82 -5.09
N GLY A 58 -17.95 3.84 -5.96
CA GLY A 58 -17.78 3.88 -7.40
C GLY A 58 -18.82 4.76 -8.08
N MET A 59 -18.54 5.06 -9.34
CA MET A 59 -19.37 5.82 -10.24
C MET A 59 -19.59 4.99 -11.51
N SER A 60 -20.81 4.98 -12.00
CA SER A 60 -21.18 4.37 -13.27
C SER A 60 -21.69 5.46 -14.20
N ALA A 61 -21.03 5.59 -15.35
CA ALA A 61 -21.46 6.44 -16.45
C ALA A 61 -21.93 5.55 -17.60
N GLN A 62 -23.09 5.86 -18.19
CA GLN A 62 -23.55 5.18 -19.40
C GLN A 62 -23.26 6.05 -20.62
N ASP A 63 -22.74 5.44 -21.67
CA ASP A 63 -22.58 6.05 -22.97
C ASP A 63 -23.40 5.23 -23.98
N LEU A 64 -24.53 5.79 -24.40
CA LEU A 64 -25.47 5.15 -25.32
C LEU A 64 -25.20 5.66 -26.73
N ASN A 65 -25.00 4.75 -27.70
CA ASN A 65 -24.85 5.15 -29.11
C ASN A 65 -26.15 5.78 -29.65
N GLU A 66 -27.30 5.35 -29.14
CA GLU A 66 -28.62 5.87 -29.48
C GLU A 66 -29.52 5.81 -28.22
N GLY A 67 -30.11 6.94 -27.81
CA GLY A 67 -31.03 7.03 -26.67
C GLY A 67 -30.80 8.22 -25.73
N LEU A 68 -31.56 8.27 -24.64
CA LEU A 68 -31.42 9.28 -23.58
C LEU A 68 -30.38 8.78 -22.56
N GLN A 69 -29.27 9.51 -22.42
CA GLN A 69 -28.21 9.18 -21.47
C GLN A 69 -28.74 9.27 -20.03
N ASP A 70 -28.61 8.17 -19.28
CA ASP A 70 -28.96 8.17 -17.85
C ASP A 70 -27.89 8.94 -17.05
N LEU A 71 -28.28 9.56 -15.94
CA LEU A 71 -27.38 10.36 -15.12
C LEU A 71 -26.33 9.47 -14.43
N ASP A 72 -25.11 9.98 -14.23
CA ASP A 72 -24.06 9.27 -13.52
C ASP A 72 -24.55 8.76 -12.15
N LYS A 73 -24.45 7.44 -11.93
CA LYS A 73 -24.90 6.79 -10.71
C LYS A 73 -23.72 6.55 -9.78
N ASN A 74 -23.76 7.14 -8.60
CA ASN A 74 -22.84 6.84 -7.51
C ASN A 74 -23.37 5.63 -6.72
N PHE A 75 -22.48 4.68 -6.40
CA PHE A 75 -22.84 3.50 -5.62
C PHE A 75 -21.74 3.15 -4.60
N GLU A 76 -22.14 2.40 -3.58
CA GLU A 76 -21.22 1.85 -2.60
C GLU A 76 -20.85 0.41 -3.01
N VAL A 77 -19.57 0.13 -3.22
CA VAL A 77 -19.09 -1.16 -3.75
C VAL A 77 -19.54 -2.30 -2.84
N LEU A 78 -19.32 -2.16 -1.52
CA LEU A 78 -19.68 -3.18 -0.53
C LEU A 78 -21.20 -3.30 -0.29
N GLY A 79 -21.93 -2.20 -0.50
CA GLY A 79 -23.39 -2.14 -0.32
C GLY A 79 -24.14 -2.77 -1.50
N THR A 80 -23.65 -2.53 -2.72
CA THR A 80 -24.21 -3.11 -3.94
C THR A 80 -23.95 -4.62 -4.03
N LEU A 81 -22.79 -5.05 -3.56
CA LEU A 81 -22.40 -6.46 -3.57
C LEU A 81 -23.17 -7.26 -2.51
N GLY A 82 -23.75 -8.38 -2.93
CA GLY A 82 -24.52 -9.27 -2.04
C GLY A 82 -23.62 -10.04 -1.06
N ASN A 83 -24.17 -11.05 -0.39
CA ASN A 83 -23.36 -12.02 0.36
C ASN A 83 -22.65 -12.97 -0.61
N SER A 84 -21.72 -12.43 -1.41
CA SER A 84 -20.99 -13.14 -2.45
C SER A 84 -19.51 -13.28 -2.10
N SER A 85 -18.82 -14.21 -2.79
CA SER A 85 -17.38 -14.43 -2.63
C SER A 85 -16.59 -13.14 -2.90
N GLN A 86 -17.05 -12.37 -3.89
CA GLN A 86 -16.50 -11.09 -4.31
C GLN A 86 -16.44 -10.09 -3.16
N LYS A 87 -17.52 -10.01 -2.36
CA LYS A 87 -17.59 -9.12 -1.20
C LYS A 87 -16.62 -9.52 -0.12
N SER A 88 -16.52 -10.82 0.16
CA SER A 88 -15.60 -11.33 1.17
C SER A 88 -14.14 -11.02 0.78
N LEU A 89 -13.74 -11.33 -0.45
CA LEU A 89 -12.38 -11.06 -0.94
C LEU A 89 -12.04 -9.57 -0.95
N HIS A 90 -12.98 -8.73 -1.39
CA HIS A 90 -12.81 -7.28 -1.38
C HIS A 90 -12.64 -6.74 0.05
N LEU A 91 -13.45 -7.22 0.99
CA LEU A 91 -13.36 -6.85 2.40
C LEU A 91 -12.01 -7.29 3.01
N VAL A 92 -11.55 -8.50 2.69
CA VAL A 92 -10.22 -8.99 3.14
C VAL A 92 -9.10 -8.11 2.57
N ALA A 93 -9.19 -7.69 1.31
CA ALA A 93 -8.21 -6.77 0.72
C ALA A 93 -8.16 -5.41 1.43
N VAL A 94 -9.33 -4.87 1.82
CA VAL A 94 -9.46 -3.64 2.62
C VAL A 94 -8.84 -3.83 4.01
N ILE A 95 -9.09 -4.95 4.69
CA ILE A 95 -8.49 -5.24 6.00
C ILE A 95 -6.97 -5.28 5.92
N PHE A 96 -6.39 -5.94 4.92
CA PHE A 96 -4.93 -5.97 4.75
C PHE A 96 -4.35 -4.57 4.51
N LEU A 97 -5.05 -3.69 3.78
CA LEU A 97 -4.63 -2.30 3.65
C LEU A 97 -4.65 -1.55 4.98
N ILE A 98 -5.68 -1.72 5.80
CA ILE A 98 -5.76 -1.10 7.13
C ILE A 98 -4.64 -1.61 8.04
N LEU A 99 -4.36 -2.92 8.02
CA LEU A 99 -3.23 -3.50 8.76
C LEU A 99 -1.89 -2.95 8.26
N SER A 100 -1.74 -2.76 6.95
CA SER A 100 -0.54 -2.15 6.38
C SER A 100 -0.36 -0.69 6.80
N LEU A 101 -1.46 0.07 6.90
CA LEU A 101 -1.46 1.44 7.40
C LEU A 101 -0.97 1.47 8.84
N GLY A 102 -1.50 0.58 9.69
CA GLY A 102 -1.05 0.44 11.08
C GLY A 102 0.43 0.10 11.17
N ALA A 103 0.91 -0.85 10.37
CA ALA A 103 2.33 -1.20 10.32
C ALA A 103 3.22 -0.02 9.86
N SER A 104 2.81 0.73 8.84
CA SER A 104 3.54 1.93 8.38
C SER A 104 3.58 3.04 9.44
N VAL A 105 2.47 3.26 10.15
CA VAL A 105 2.42 4.22 11.28
C VAL A 105 3.38 3.80 12.39
N LEU A 106 3.39 2.52 12.77
CA LEU A 106 4.31 2.00 13.78
C LEU A 106 5.78 2.16 13.35
N SER A 107 6.09 1.87 12.09
CA SER A 107 7.42 2.13 11.52
C SER A 107 7.82 3.61 11.60
N SER A 108 6.90 4.52 11.27
CA SER A 108 7.12 5.96 11.33
C SER A 108 7.39 6.43 12.76
N VAL A 109 6.59 5.98 13.73
CA VAL A 109 6.82 6.28 15.15
C VAL A 109 8.18 5.76 15.61
N PHE A 110 8.57 4.54 15.21
CA PHE A 110 9.84 3.96 15.62
C PHE A 110 11.03 4.70 15.01
N THR A 111 10.99 5.02 13.72
CA THR A 111 12.07 5.78 13.05
C THR A 111 12.22 7.19 13.64
N PHE A 112 11.10 7.87 13.91
CA PHE A 112 11.10 9.17 14.60
C PHE A 112 11.70 9.07 16.01
N TYR A 113 11.26 8.09 16.79
CA TYR A 113 11.75 7.88 18.14
C TYR A 113 13.27 7.60 18.15
N ASN A 114 13.79 6.83 17.19
CA ASN A 114 15.23 6.57 17.06
C ASN A 114 16.06 7.78 16.62
N SER A 115 15.42 8.74 15.94
CA SER A 115 16.07 9.99 15.52
C SER A 115 16.41 10.87 16.72
N ILE A 116 15.50 10.94 17.70
CA ILE A 116 15.61 11.78 18.90
C ILE A 116 16.29 11.03 20.04
N SER A 117 15.81 9.82 20.33
CA SER A 117 16.27 9.02 21.46
C SER A 117 17.50 8.17 21.09
N ASN A 118 18.30 7.78 22.08
CA ASN A 118 19.34 6.76 21.92
C ASN A 118 18.85 5.42 22.51
N PRO A 119 17.94 4.68 21.83
CA PRO A 119 17.50 3.40 22.34
C PRO A 119 18.65 2.39 22.28
N TYR A 120 18.99 1.86 23.44
CA TYR A 120 19.91 0.76 23.60
C TYR A 120 19.26 -0.53 23.08
N GLN A 121 19.73 -1.02 21.92
CA GLN A 121 19.78 -2.43 21.48
C GLN A 121 18.59 -3.39 21.77
N THR A 122 17.33 -2.97 21.71
CA THR A 122 16.18 -3.93 21.74
C THR A 122 15.11 -3.58 20.69
N PHE A 123 13.89 -4.10 20.82
CA PHE A 123 12.80 -4.11 19.83
C PHE A 123 12.49 -2.77 19.15
N LEU A 124 12.77 -1.64 19.83
CA LEU A 124 12.63 -0.29 19.28
C LEU A 124 13.79 0.12 18.35
N GLY A 125 14.76 -0.74 18.08
CA GLY A 125 15.88 -0.46 17.19
C GLY A 125 15.60 -0.77 15.71
N PRO A 126 16.65 -0.96 14.89
CA PRO A 126 16.55 -1.31 13.47
C PRO A 126 15.66 -2.53 13.17
N MET A 127 15.62 -3.51 14.06
CA MET A 127 14.83 -4.73 13.89
C MET A 127 13.33 -4.44 13.81
N GLY A 128 12.81 -3.54 14.67
CA GLY A 128 11.41 -3.14 14.64
C GLY A 128 11.05 -2.42 13.33
N VAL A 129 11.97 -1.62 12.80
CA VAL A 129 11.76 -0.95 11.51
C VAL A 129 11.68 -1.99 10.38
N TYR A 130 12.55 -2.98 10.36
CA TYR A 130 12.48 -4.06 9.35
C TYR A 130 11.19 -4.87 9.43
N THR A 131 10.76 -5.24 10.64
CA THR A 131 9.52 -6.03 10.81
C THR A 131 8.30 -5.26 10.33
N TRP A 132 8.15 -3.99 10.72
CA TRP A 132 6.97 -3.21 10.37
C TRP A 132 6.94 -2.81 8.89
N ASN A 133 8.08 -2.47 8.28
CA ASN A 133 8.13 -2.20 6.82
C ASN A 133 7.92 -3.48 6.01
N GLY A 134 8.49 -4.61 6.44
CA GLY A 134 8.27 -5.92 5.79
C GLY A 134 6.81 -6.36 5.87
N LEU A 135 6.18 -6.20 7.03
CA LEU A 135 4.77 -6.52 7.23
C LEU A 135 3.86 -5.61 6.39
N SER A 136 4.13 -4.30 6.38
CA SER A 136 3.42 -3.34 5.53
C SER A 136 3.52 -3.70 4.05
N ALA A 137 4.74 -3.95 3.55
CA ALA A 137 4.97 -4.34 2.16
C ALA A 137 4.25 -5.65 1.79
N SER A 138 4.26 -6.63 2.71
CA SER A 138 3.62 -7.93 2.49
C SER A 138 2.09 -7.81 2.42
N PHE A 139 1.48 -7.03 3.31
CA PHE A 139 0.04 -6.80 3.31
C PHE A 139 -0.41 -6.01 2.08
N VAL A 140 0.32 -4.96 1.69
CA VAL A 140 0.02 -4.17 0.48
C VAL A 140 0.14 -5.02 -0.79
N PHE A 141 1.16 -5.89 -0.85
CA PHE A 141 1.30 -6.84 -1.95
C PHE A 141 0.16 -7.86 -1.99
N LEU A 142 -0.26 -8.39 -0.84
CA LEU A 142 -1.39 -9.32 -0.76
C LEU A 142 -2.72 -8.66 -1.15
N THR A 143 -2.95 -7.40 -0.75
CA THR A 143 -4.08 -6.61 -1.23
C THR A 143 -4.08 -6.52 -2.76
N MET A 144 -2.92 -6.23 -3.38
CA MET A 144 -2.81 -6.15 -4.84
C MET A 144 -3.24 -7.46 -5.51
N LEU A 145 -2.74 -8.60 -5.03
CA LEU A 145 -3.09 -9.92 -5.56
C LEU A 145 -4.56 -10.25 -5.37
N LEU A 146 -5.11 -10.02 -4.18
CA LEU A 146 -6.51 -10.27 -3.89
C LEU A 146 -7.44 -9.42 -4.74
N PHE A 147 -7.10 -8.15 -4.93
CA PHE A 147 -7.92 -7.22 -5.70
C PHE A 147 -7.91 -7.55 -7.20
N VAL A 148 -6.74 -7.88 -7.76
CA VAL A 148 -6.62 -8.37 -9.15
C VAL A 148 -7.38 -9.69 -9.31
N GLY A 149 -7.18 -10.65 -8.42
CA GLY A 149 -7.90 -11.93 -8.45
C GLY A 149 -9.41 -11.78 -8.28
N ASN A 150 -9.88 -10.78 -7.54
CA ASN A 150 -11.31 -10.49 -7.42
C ASN A 150 -11.87 -9.89 -8.72
N THR A 151 -11.12 -9.00 -9.37
CA THR A 151 -11.53 -8.35 -10.61
C THR A 151 -11.55 -9.33 -11.78
N GLU A 152 -10.46 -10.09 -11.97
CA GLU A 152 -10.28 -10.98 -13.12
C GLU A 152 -10.97 -12.35 -12.92
N SER A 153 -10.79 -12.99 -11.77
CA SER A 153 -11.29 -14.38 -11.58
C SER A 153 -12.73 -14.45 -11.07
N ASN A 154 -13.17 -13.46 -10.30
CA ASN A 154 -14.54 -13.42 -9.77
C ASN A 154 -15.44 -12.41 -10.49
N HIS A 155 -14.94 -11.80 -11.58
CA HIS A 155 -15.67 -10.87 -12.45
C HIS A 155 -16.40 -9.77 -11.65
N LEU A 156 -15.74 -9.20 -10.63
CA LEU A 156 -16.33 -8.22 -9.71
C LEU A 156 -17.05 -7.08 -10.44
N SER A 157 -16.46 -6.53 -11.50
CA SER A 157 -17.07 -5.42 -12.25
C SER A 157 -18.34 -5.85 -12.99
N GLU A 158 -18.43 -7.10 -13.43
CA GLU A 158 -19.61 -7.63 -14.11
C GLU A 158 -20.76 -7.79 -13.11
N GLU A 159 -20.49 -8.34 -11.93
CA GLU A 159 -21.50 -8.45 -10.86
C GLU A 159 -22.03 -7.07 -10.44
N LEU A 160 -21.14 -6.08 -10.30
CA LEU A 160 -21.52 -4.69 -10.00
C LEU A 160 -22.40 -4.09 -11.10
N SER A 161 -22.05 -4.32 -12.37
CA SER A 161 -22.84 -3.84 -13.51
C SER A 161 -24.23 -4.48 -13.58
N GLN A 162 -24.32 -5.80 -13.38
CA GLN A 162 -25.58 -6.54 -13.45
C GLN A 162 -26.52 -6.15 -12.30
N LYS A 163 -25.96 -5.87 -11.12
CA LYS A 163 -26.72 -5.33 -9.98
C LYS A 163 -27.25 -3.91 -10.23
N LEU A 164 -26.50 -3.10 -10.97
CA LEU A 164 -26.86 -1.71 -11.26
C LEU A 164 -27.82 -1.59 -12.46
N TYR A 165 -27.70 -2.49 -13.42
CA TYR A 165 -28.49 -2.57 -14.66
C TYR A 165 -28.95 -4.01 -14.93
N PRO A 166 -29.97 -4.49 -14.22
CA PRO A 166 -30.43 -5.89 -14.30
C PRO A 166 -31.00 -6.27 -15.68
N ASP A 167 -31.46 -5.29 -16.46
CA ASP A 167 -32.11 -5.51 -17.76
C ASP A 167 -31.09 -5.63 -18.92
N THR A 168 -29.81 -5.41 -18.67
CA THR A 168 -28.77 -5.40 -19.71
C THR A 168 -27.97 -6.71 -19.77
N VAL A 169 -27.71 -7.21 -20.98
CA VAL A 169 -26.85 -8.39 -21.18
C VAL A 169 -25.43 -7.95 -21.49
N ASN A 170 -24.52 -8.25 -20.55
CA ASN A 170 -23.09 -7.98 -20.68
C ASN A 170 -22.46 -8.90 -21.73
N LYS A 171 -21.80 -8.33 -22.76
CA LYS A 171 -21.13 -9.11 -23.81
C LYS A 171 -19.62 -9.13 -23.69
N ARG A 172 -19.04 -8.01 -23.28
CA ARG A 172 -17.59 -7.86 -23.18
C ARG A 172 -17.23 -6.87 -22.10
N THR A 173 -16.32 -7.28 -21.23
CA THR A 173 -15.76 -6.45 -20.18
C THR A 173 -14.28 -6.21 -20.47
N THR A 174 -13.82 -4.98 -20.32
CA THR A 174 -12.40 -4.64 -20.40
C THR A 174 -12.02 -3.84 -19.16
N HIS A 175 -10.99 -4.31 -18.45
CA HIS A 175 -10.53 -3.73 -17.20
C HIS A 175 -9.27 -2.89 -17.43
N THR A 176 -9.28 -1.66 -16.92
CA THR A 176 -8.11 -0.78 -16.90
C THR A 176 -7.83 -0.38 -15.46
N TYR A 177 -6.60 -0.60 -14.98
CA TYR A 177 -6.21 -0.21 -13.63
C TYR A 177 -5.84 1.27 -13.56
N GLY A 178 -6.45 1.99 -12.63
CA GLY A 178 -6.24 3.42 -12.41
C GLY A 178 -5.03 3.72 -11.53
N TYR A 179 -4.75 5.01 -11.34
CA TYR A 179 -3.56 5.47 -10.61
C TYR A 179 -3.51 4.96 -9.16
N SER A 180 -4.66 4.89 -8.48
CA SER A 180 -4.73 4.45 -7.08
C SER A 180 -4.23 3.03 -6.88
N PHE A 181 -4.44 2.17 -7.88
CA PHE A 181 -3.90 0.82 -7.88
C PHE A 181 -2.37 0.82 -8.00
N TRP A 182 -1.79 1.63 -8.89
CA TRP A 182 -0.34 1.70 -9.07
C TRP A 182 0.40 2.33 -7.88
N LEU A 183 -0.26 3.17 -7.09
CA LEU A 183 0.30 3.70 -5.85
C LEU A 183 0.70 2.61 -4.84
N ILE A 184 0.12 1.40 -4.92
CA ILE A 184 0.55 0.22 -4.15
C ILE A 184 2.05 -0.07 -4.37
N LEU A 185 2.52 0.00 -5.62
CA LEU A 185 3.93 -0.22 -5.93
C LEU A 185 4.82 0.87 -5.32
N LEU A 186 4.34 2.11 -5.29
CA LEU A 186 5.03 3.21 -4.64
C LEU A 186 5.19 2.96 -3.12
N VAL A 187 4.15 2.42 -2.47
CA VAL A 187 4.23 2.03 -1.04
C VAL A 187 5.28 0.93 -0.82
N ILE A 188 5.32 -0.09 -1.68
CA ILE A 188 6.34 -1.15 -1.61
C ILE A 188 7.73 -0.55 -1.78
N LEU A 189 7.93 0.34 -2.75
CA LEU A 189 9.20 1.03 -2.96
C LEU A 189 9.61 1.85 -1.74
N LEU A 190 8.71 2.61 -1.14
CA LEU A 190 8.99 3.42 0.06
C LEU A 190 9.37 2.54 1.26
N ASN A 191 8.71 1.39 1.45
CA ASN A 191 9.09 0.41 2.46
C ASN A 191 10.51 -0.14 2.21
N ILE A 192 10.85 -0.49 0.96
CA ILE A 192 12.20 -0.97 0.59
C ILE A 192 13.25 0.12 0.85
N VAL A 193 13.00 1.36 0.43
CA VAL A 193 13.93 2.49 0.65
C VAL A 193 14.16 2.70 2.15
N THR A 194 13.11 2.63 2.97
CA THR A 194 13.21 2.73 4.43
C THR A 194 14.12 1.64 4.99
N VAL A 195 13.92 0.39 4.58
CA VAL A 195 14.79 -0.74 4.99
C VAL A 195 16.24 -0.51 4.57
N VAL A 196 16.48 -0.08 3.33
CA VAL A 196 17.83 0.18 2.80
C VAL A 196 18.54 1.28 3.59
N ILE A 197 17.86 2.37 3.93
CA ILE A 197 18.41 3.46 4.78
C ILE A 197 18.90 2.92 6.12
N ILE A 198 18.10 2.05 6.75
CA ILE A 198 18.43 1.47 8.05
C ILE A 198 19.60 0.46 7.94
N ILE A 199 19.70 -0.29 6.84
CA ILE A 199 20.86 -1.16 6.55
C ILE A 199 22.14 -0.31 6.44
N PHE A 200 22.10 0.80 5.71
CA PHE A 200 23.23 1.72 5.60
C PHE A 200 23.65 2.28 6.96
N TYR A 201 22.69 2.65 7.81
CA TYR A 201 22.96 3.06 9.19
C TYR A 201 23.66 1.94 9.99
N GLN A 202 23.16 0.71 9.92
CA GLN A 202 23.77 -0.42 10.63
C GLN A 202 25.21 -0.68 10.16
N LYS A 203 25.45 -0.62 8.85
CA LYS A 203 26.78 -0.81 8.26
C LYS A 203 27.75 0.29 8.71
N ALA A 204 27.34 1.55 8.66
CA ALA A 204 28.15 2.68 9.12
C ALA A 204 28.50 2.56 10.61
N ARG A 205 27.52 2.18 11.44
CA ARG A 205 27.75 1.96 12.88
C ARG A 205 28.68 0.77 13.15
N TYR A 206 28.59 -0.28 12.35
CA TYR A 206 29.46 -1.46 12.48
C TYR A 206 30.91 -1.11 12.13
N GLN A 207 31.13 -0.35 11.05
CA GLN A 207 32.46 0.14 10.66
C GLN A 207 33.07 1.03 11.75
N GLN A 208 32.33 1.99 12.30
CA GLN A 208 32.80 2.83 13.41
C GLN A 208 33.19 2.00 14.64
N LYS A 209 32.42 0.96 14.99
CA LYS A 209 32.77 0.05 16.10
C LYS A 209 34.05 -0.74 15.83
N GLN A 210 34.31 -1.14 14.59
CA GLN A 210 35.56 -1.82 14.22
C GLN A 210 36.75 -0.86 14.30
N GLU A 211 36.59 0.36 13.79
CA GLU A 211 37.62 1.42 13.86
C GLU A 211 37.93 1.86 15.29
N GLN A 212 36.97 1.76 16.22
CA GLN A 212 37.19 2.01 17.65
C GLN A 212 37.80 0.82 18.42
N ARG A 213 37.77 -0.40 17.86
CA ARG A 213 38.43 -1.58 18.47
C ARG A 213 39.91 -1.66 18.12
N LYS A 214 40.27 -1.38 16.87
CA LYS A 214 41.67 -1.30 16.40
C LYS A 214 42.63 -0.42 17.24
N PRO A 215 42.22 0.73 17.84
CA PRO A 215 43.09 1.57 18.66
C PRO A 215 43.33 1.00 20.07
N LEU A 216 42.38 0.23 20.61
CA LEU A 216 42.52 -0.41 21.93
C LEU A 216 43.47 -1.61 21.90
N GLU A 217 43.56 -2.29 20.75
CA GLU A 217 44.44 -3.44 20.53
C GLU A 217 45.92 -3.02 20.35
N TYR A 218 46.17 -1.74 20.06
CA TYR A 218 47.49 -1.13 19.98
C TYR A 218 47.98 -0.47 21.28
N ALA A 219 47.20 -0.51 22.36
CA ALA A 219 47.69 -0.06 23.66
C ALA A 219 48.81 -1.02 24.12
N PRO A 220 50.05 -0.53 24.34
CA PRO A 220 51.17 -1.40 24.68
C PRO A 220 50.87 -2.11 26.01
N ARG A 221 50.95 -3.44 26.01
CA ARG A 221 50.88 -4.28 27.22
C ARG A 221 52.16 -4.23 28.07
N ASP A 222 52.94 -3.15 27.95
CA ASP A 222 54.29 -3.05 28.53
C ASP A 222 54.30 -2.35 29.90
N GLY A 223 53.15 -2.29 30.58
CA GLY A 223 52.99 -1.50 31.81
C GLY A 223 52.71 -2.28 33.10
N ILE A 224 52.88 -3.61 33.14
CA ILE A 224 52.69 -4.39 34.38
C ILE A 224 53.85 -5.38 34.56
N LEU A 225 55.00 -4.84 34.97
CA LEU A 225 56.12 -5.58 35.52
C LEU A 225 56.82 -4.68 36.55
N PHE A 226 56.16 -4.46 37.68
CA PHE A 226 56.79 -4.05 38.95
C PHE A 226 56.04 -4.70 40.10
#